data_AF-A0A316MWB3-F1
#
_entry.id   AF-A0A316MWB3-F1
#
_cell.length_a   1.000
_cell.length_b   1.000
_cell.length_c   1.000
_cell.angle_alpha   90.00
_cell.angle_beta   90.00
_cell.angle_gamma   90.00
#
_symmetry.space_group_name_H-M   'P 1'
#
loop_
_entity.id
_entity.type
_entity.pdbx_description
1 polymer ?
#
loop_
_entity_poly.entity_id
_entity_poly.type
_entity_poly.pdbx_seq_one_letter_code
_entity_poly.pdbx_strand_id
1 'polypeptide(L)'
;MKKALFILLLIISINAQAGQGIFENIVIRSINGAIVFIRQDYQLVDENEGEIKNAPEKEYWERNYYLAVRIGDDSFLISGETVRPWIKKSFSKNDRFQPALSSTAVRSLGGTEFEIIDFDTDALTELQANRLYIMSGSEEPGMSLIAREGHQRGFTFWVCADHAPTEDSEIILATFEIIPMDCDFTEEKSIYDIPGMIPENAIGGFYIVPFITRPGLIDFSLAGMCQKISGVWRVVAPSSGTEIGLTANHATGSAWLDSVMDGMEEGMDNFLSGIGL
;
A
#
# COMPACT_ATOMS: atom_id res chain seq x y z
N MET A 1 33.40 -29.63 -15.68
CA MET A 1 32.25 -29.44 -14.78
C MET A 1 31.22 -28.57 -15.48
N LYS A 2 30.24 -29.21 -16.11
CA LYS A 2 29.07 -28.59 -16.74
C LYS A 2 27.88 -29.34 -16.18
N LYS A 3 27.04 -28.70 -15.36
CA LYS A 3 25.71 -29.16 -14.90
C LYS A 3 25.23 -28.19 -13.81
N ALA A 4 24.41 -27.21 -14.21
CA ALA A 4 23.39 -26.49 -13.43
C ALA A 4 23.00 -25.14 -14.07
N LEU A 5 23.00 -25.04 -15.41
CA LEU A 5 22.43 -23.91 -16.13
C LEU A 5 21.30 -24.45 -17.00
N PHE A 6 20.22 -24.95 -16.39
CA PHE A 6 19.12 -25.59 -17.13
C PHE A 6 17.73 -25.46 -16.50
N ILE A 7 17.47 -24.47 -15.62
CA ILE A 7 16.11 -24.29 -15.06
C ILE A 7 15.54 -22.88 -15.26
N LEU A 8 16.33 -21.83 -15.49
CA LEU A 8 15.81 -20.46 -15.64
C LEU A 8 15.78 -19.92 -17.08
N LEU A 9 15.83 -20.80 -18.08
CA LEU A 9 15.61 -20.46 -19.50
C LEU A 9 14.28 -21.02 -20.03
N LEU A 10 13.55 -21.79 -19.22
CA LEU A 10 12.28 -22.39 -19.63
C LEU A 10 11.07 -21.44 -19.48
N ILE A 11 11.25 -20.27 -18.87
CA ILE A 11 10.19 -19.24 -18.75
C ILE A 11 10.07 -18.42 -20.04
N ILE A 12 11.12 -18.34 -20.86
CA ILE A 12 11.12 -17.57 -22.12
C ILE A 12 10.34 -18.30 -23.25
N SER A 13 9.74 -19.47 -22.97
CA SER A 13 8.90 -20.19 -23.94
C SER A 13 7.52 -20.56 -23.40
N ILE A 14 7.18 -20.10 -22.20
CA ILE A 14 5.81 -20.16 -21.72
C ILE A 14 5.10 -19.00 -22.40
N ASN A 15 3.98 -19.26 -23.10
CA ASN A 15 3.11 -18.22 -23.67
C ASN A 15 3.06 -17.01 -22.73
N ALA A 16 3.31 -15.80 -23.22
CA ALA A 16 3.43 -14.59 -22.39
C ALA A 16 2.33 -14.47 -21.32
N GLN A 17 1.11 -14.91 -21.64
CA GLN A 17 -0.03 -15.00 -20.71
C GLN A 17 0.18 -15.94 -19.51
N ALA A 18 0.78 -17.11 -19.71
CA ALA A 18 1.06 -18.05 -18.63
C ALA A 18 2.29 -17.64 -17.80
N GLY A 19 3.24 -16.89 -18.39
CA GLY A 19 4.33 -16.26 -17.65
C GLY A 19 3.83 -15.13 -16.73
N GLN A 20 2.94 -14.29 -17.25
CA GLN A 20 2.31 -13.19 -16.49
C GLN A 20 1.49 -13.70 -15.31
N GLY A 21 0.63 -14.70 -15.51
CA GLY A 21 -0.17 -15.26 -14.40
C GLY A 21 0.67 -15.88 -13.28
N ILE A 22 1.83 -16.47 -13.59
CA ILE A 22 2.75 -16.99 -12.56
C ILE A 22 3.38 -15.84 -11.77
N PHE A 23 3.82 -14.78 -12.45
CA PHE A 23 4.40 -13.60 -11.82
C PHE A 23 3.41 -12.90 -10.88
N GLU A 24 2.19 -12.62 -11.35
CA GLU A 24 1.15 -11.98 -10.54
C GLU A 24 0.88 -12.79 -9.26
N ASN A 25 0.79 -14.12 -9.37
CA ASN A 25 0.61 -14.99 -8.21
C ASN A 25 1.79 -14.91 -7.21
N ILE A 26 3.03 -14.75 -7.69
CA ILE A 26 4.20 -14.58 -6.81
C ILE A 26 4.08 -13.25 -6.06
N VAL A 27 3.84 -12.15 -6.77
CA VAL A 27 3.69 -10.81 -6.20
C VAL A 27 2.56 -10.78 -5.17
N ILE A 28 1.37 -11.29 -5.52
CA ILE A 28 0.21 -11.36 -4.62
C ILE A 28 0.57 -12.14 -3.35
N ARG A 29 1.21 -13.31 -3.47
CA ARG A 29 1.59 -14.11 -2.30
C ARG A 29 2.61 -13.42 -1.41
N SER A 30 3.54 -12.67 -1.98
CA SER A 30 4.55 -11.92 -1.22
C SER A 30 3.97 -10.76 -0.42
N ILE A 31 2.89 -10.14 -0.91
CA ILE A 31 2.39 -8.86 -0.38
C ILE A 31 1.12 -9.03 0.44
N ASN A 32 0.23 -9.95 0.07
CA ASN A 32 -1.09 -10.08 0.67
C ASN A 32 -1.06 -10.21 2.20
N GLY A 33 -0.08 -10.94 2.76
CA GLY A 33 0.07 -11.09 4.21
C GLY A 33 0.41 -9.80 4.95
N ALA A 34 1.01 -8.83 4.27
CA ALA A 34 1.33 -7.53 4.85
C ALA A 34 0.15 -6.54 4.80
N ILE A 35 -0.88 -6.78 3.97
CA ILE A 35 -1.99 -5.84 3.81
C ILE A 35 -3.01 -6.01 4.93
N VAL A 36 -3.42 -4.88 5.52
CA VAL A 36 -4.43 -4.82 6.57
C VAL A 36 -5.48 -3.76 6.29
N PHE A 37 -6.63 -3.91 6.93
CA PHE A 37 -7.57 -2.83 7.13
C PHE A 37 -7.44 -2.27 8.54
N ILE A 38 -7.47 -0.95 8.64
CA ILE A 38 -7.59 -0.21 9.90
C ILE A 38 -9.00 0.35 9.97
N ARG A 39 -9.71 0.01 11.03
CA ARG A 39 -10.98 0.61 11.41
C ARG A 39 -10.70 1.75 12.39
N GLN A 40 -11.22 2.92 12.08
CA GLN A 40 -11.12 4.11 12.92
C GLN A 40 -12.51 4.61 13.29
N ASP A 41 -12.77 4.62 14.59
CA ASP A 41 -13.95 5.22 15.19
C ASP A 41 -13.55 6.57 15.80
N TYR A 42 -14.35 7.60 15.54
CA TYR A 42 -14.17 8.89 16.20
C TYR A 42 -15.47 9.35 16.86
N GLN A 43 -15.32 10.15 17.92
CA GLN A 43 -16.40 10.80 18.65
C GLN A 43 -16.28 12.31 18.50
N LEU A 44 -17.33 13.03 18.88
CA LEU A 44 -17.31 14.49 18.97
C LEU A 44 -17.15 14.89 20.43
N VAL A 45 -16.11 15.66 20.75
CA VAL A 45 -15.74 16.04 22.12
C VAL A 45 -15.80 17.55 22.26
N ASP A 46 -16.47 18.03 23.31
CA ASP A 46 -16.30 19.40 23.81
C ASP A 46 -15.17 19.40 24.84
N GLU A 47 -14.00 19.90 24.45
CA GLU A 47 -12.82 19.92 25.32
C GLU A 47 -12.99 20.82 26.56
N ASN A 48 -13.91 21.81 26.52
CA ASN A 48 -14.11 22.72 27.63
C ASN A 48 -15.01 22.12 28.71
N GLU A 49 -16.05 21.38 28.29
CA GLU A 49 -17.06 20.82 29.19
C GLU A 49 -16.86 19.31 29.44
N GLY A 50 -15.97 18.65 28.68
CA GLY A 50 -15.75 17.21 28.73
C GLY A 50 -16.94 16.40 28.18
N GLU A 51 -17.83 17.03 27.41
CA GLU A 51 -19.02 16.39 26.84
C GLU A 51 -18.64 15.57 25.60
N ILE A 52 -19.13 14.33 25.53
CA ILE A 52 -18.92 13.44 24.39
C ILE A 52 -20.25 13.21 23.68
N LYS A 53 -20.24 13.35 22.36
CA LYS A 53 -21.39 13.12 21.50
C LYS A 53 -21.11 12.03 20.48
N ASN A 54 -22.03 11.07 20.45
CA ASN A 54 -22.02 9.93 19.54
C ASN A 54 -23.24 9.96 18.61
N ALA A 55 -23.22 9.10 17.59
CA ALA A 55 -24.40 8.83 16.79
C ALA A 55 -25.47 8.09 17.65
N PRO A 56 -26.77 8.22 17.32
CA PRO A 56 -27.83 7.54 18.06
C PRO A 56 -27.56 6.04 18.16
N GLU A 57 -27.64 5.50 19.37
CA GLU A 57 -27.46 4.06 19.67
C GLU A 57 -26.06 3.51 19.37
N LYS A 58 -25.07 4.37 19.13
CA LYS A 58 -23.68 3.98 18.86
C LYS A 58 -22.73 4.53 19.93
N GLU A 59 -21.61 3.85 20.08
CA GLU A 59 -20.50 4.28 20.94
C GLU A 59 -19.53 5.24 20.23
N TYR A 60 -19.80 5.59 18.97
CA TYR A 60 -18.98 6.48 18.15
C TYR A 60 -19.87 7.41 17.32
N TRP A 61 -19.28 8.49 16.81
CA TRP A 61 -19.94 9.40 15.88
C TRP A 61 -19.96 8.84 14.46
N GLU A 62 -18.81 8.41 13.96
CA GLU A 62 -18.67 7.79 12.64
C GLU A 62 -17.49 6.83 12.64
N ARG A 63 -17.60 5.79 11.81
CA ARG A 63 -16.61 4.71 11.65
C ARG A 63 -16.12 4.68 10.21
N ASN A 64 -14.81 4.57 10.05
CA ASN A 64 -14.15 4.56 8.75
C ASN A 64 -13.16 3.40 8.65
N TYR A 65 -12.90 2.97 7.41
CA TYR A 65 -11.96 1.88 7.12
C TYR A 65 -10.91 2.35 6.14
N TYR A 66 -9.66 2.00 6.41
CA TYR A 66 -8.52 2.40 5.61
C TYR A 66 -7.66 1.19 5.31
N LEU A 67 -7.16 1.13 4.08
CA LEU A 67 -6.11 0.17 3.75
C LEU A 67 -4.79 0.65 4.36
N ALA A 68 -4.02 -0.28 4.90
CA ALA A 68 -2.67 -0.05 5.37
C ALA A 68 -1.80 -1.27 5.07
N VAL A 69 -0.50 -1.15 5.32
CA VAL A 69 0.45 -2.23 5.08
C VAL A 69 1.43 -2.32 6.22
N ARG A 70 1.66 -3.54 6.71
CA ARG A 70 2.72 -3.85 7.67
C ARG A 70 4.07 -3.52 7.05
N ILE A 71 4.92 -2.84 7.80
CA ILE A 71 6.30 -2.53 7.42
C ILE A 71 7.25 -2.88 8.55
N GLY A 72 8.46 -3.30 8.20
CA GLY A 72 9.47 -3.69 9.19
C GLY A 72 8.98 -4.81 10.11
N ASP A 73 9.41 -4.79 11.36
CA ASP A 73 9.14 -5.87 12.30
C ASP A 73 7.81 -5.69 13.06
N ASP A 74 7.38 -4.44 13.30
CA ASP A 74 6.35 -4.13 14.30
C ASP A 74 5.45 -2.93 13.94
N SER A 75 5.46 -2.50 12.68
CA SER A 75 4.89 -1.21 12.29
C SER A 75 3.95 -1.32 11.09
N PHE A 76 3.15 -0.28 10.90
CA PHE A 76 2.25 -0.11 9.76
C PHE A 76 2.56 1.21 9.06
N LEU A 77 2.56 1.21 7.72
CA LEU A 77 2.43 2.42 6.92
C LEU A 77 0.94 2.75 6.76
N ILE A 78 0.54 3.93 7.21
CA ILE A 78 -0.84 4.40 7.17
C ILE A 78 -0.95 5.73 6.43
N SER A 79 -2.13 5.99 5.87
CA SER A 79 -2.44 7.27 5.22
C SER A 79 -2.77 8.36 6.24
N GLY A 80 -2.61 9.62 5.84
CA GLY A 80 -3.05 10.76 6.66
C GLY A 80 -4.57 10.80 6.91
N GLU A 81 -5.37 10.15 6.06
CA GLU A 81 -6.81 10.00 6.30
C GLU A 81 -7.11 9.07 7.47
N THR A 82 -6.23 8.09 7.73
CA THR A 82 -6.35 7.19 8.88
C THR A 82 -6.13 7.94 10.20
N VAL A 83 -5.22 8.91 10.21
CA VAL A 83 -4.94 9.76 11.39
C VAL A 83 -6.04 10.78 11.63
N ARG A 84 -6.70 11.25 10.56
CA ARG A 84 -7.78 12.25 10.61
C ARG A 84 -8.96 11.80 9.74
N PRO A 85 -9.79 10.84 10.20
CA PRO A 85 -10.90 10.32 9.41
C PRO A 85 -11.91 11.40 8.97
N TRP A 86 -12.03 12.45 9.77
CA TRP A 86 -12.91 13.59 9.52
C TRP A 86 -12.32 14.65 8.57
N ILE A 87 -11.13 14.46 7.98
CA ILE A 87 -10.47 15.51 7.17
C ILE A 87 -11.29 16.01 5.98
N LYS A 88 -12.22 15.18 5.48
CA LYS A 88 -13.15 15.53 4.39
C LYS A 88 -14.42 16.23 4.88
N LYS A 89 -14.61 16.35 6.20
CA LYS A 89 -15.74 17.03 6.84
C LYS A 89 -15.35 18.47 7.19
N SER A 90 -16.33 19.36 7.19
CA SER A 90 -16.11 20.80 7.44
C SER A 90 -16.23 21.13 8.93
N PHE A 91 -15.33 20.59 9.76
CA PHE A 91 -15.19 21.02 11.15
C PHE A 91 -14.27 22.24 11.24
N SER A 92 -14.79 23.34 11.76
CA SER A 92 -14.03 24.53 12.07
C SER A 92 -13.34 24.39 13.42
N LYS A 93 -12.17 25.01 13.59
CA LYS A 93 -11.47 25.08 14.89
C LYS A 93 -12.29 25.77 15.99
N ASN A 94 -13.31 26.54 15.61
CA ASN A 94 -14.19 27.26 16.54
C ASN A 94 -15.47 26.48 16.86
N ASP A 95 -15.68 25.31 16.27
CA ASP A 95 -16.84 24.49 16.59
C ASP A 95 -16.72 23.98 18.03
N ARG A 96 -17.82 24.03 18.78
CA ARG A 96 -17.87 23.55 20.18
C ARG A 96 -17.40 22.11 20.30
N PHE A 97 -17.81 21.27 19.36
CA PHE A 97 -17.45 19.86 19.32
C PHE A 97 -16.38 19.63 18.26
N GLN A 98 -15.23 19.11 18.71
CA GLN A 98 -14.14 18.70 17.84
C GLN A 98 -14.10 17.17 17.73
N PRO A 99 -13.79 16.62 16.55
CA PRO A 99 -13.64 15.18 16.39
C PRO A 99 -12.36 14.68 17.07
N ALA A 100 -12.46 13.57 17.78
CA ALA A 100 -11.34 12.88 18.40
C ALA A 100 -11.46 11.36 18.17
N LEU A 101 -10.35 10.70 17.88
CA LEU A 101 -10.32 9.24 17.75
C LEU A 101 -10.69 8.60 19.09
N SER A 102 -11.56 7.58 19.04
CA SER A 102 -12.04 6.87 20.23
C SER A 102 -11.67 5.39 20.22
N SER A 103 -11.54 4.78 19.04
CA SER A 103 -11.06 3.40 18.92
C SER A 103 -10.40 3.16 17.56
N THR A 104 -9.27 2.45 17.60
CA THR A 104 -8.60 1.94 16.41
C THR A 104 -8.54 0.43 16.50
N ALA A 105 -8.83 -0.25 15.38
CA ALA A 105 -8.69 -1.69 15.29
C ALA A 105 -8.11 -2.12 13.95
N VAL A 106 -7.43 -3.26 13.91
CA VAL A 106 -6.77 -3.79 12.71
C VAL A 106 -7.30 -5.18 12.37
N ARG A 107 -7.43 -5.46 11.08
CA ARG A 107 -7.77 -6.78 10.53
C ARG A 107 -6.88 -7.06 9.32
N SER A 108 -6.25 -8.22 9.26
CA SER A 108 -5.56 -8.68 8.03
C SER A 108 -6.55 -8.77 6.87
N LEU A 109 -6.13 -8.51 5.63
CA LEU A 109 -7.04 -8.43 4.46
C LEU A 109 -8.01 -9.64 4.34
N GLY A 110 -7.50 -10.86 4.56
CA GLY A 110 -8.29 -12.10 4.57
C GLY A 110 -8.79 -12.58 5.94
N GLY A 111 -8.56 -11.81 7.01
CA GLY A 111 -9.02 -12.11 8.36
C GLY A 111 -10.51 -11.84 8.55
N THR A 112 -11.11 -12.34 9.63
CA THR A 112 -12.55 -12.21 9.89
C THR A 112 -12.89 -11.23 11.02
N GLU A 113 -11.92 -10.88 11.85
CA GLU A 113 -12.15 -10.08 13.07
C GLU A 113 -11.19 -8.90 13.14
N PHE A 114 -11.68 -7.79 13.73
CA PHE A 114 -10.88 -6.61 14.02
C PHE A 114 -10.39 -6.67 15.47
N GLU A 115 -9.08 -6.53 15.65
CA GLU A 115 -8.41 -6.49 16.94
C GLU A 115 -8.13 -5.04 17.34
N ILE A 116 -8.54 -4.64 18.53
CA ILE A 116 -8.30 -3.27 19.03
C ILE A 116 -6.80 -3.10 19.28
N ILE A 117 -6.24 -2.01 18.77
CA ILE A 117 -4.85 -1.63 18.98
C ILE A 117 -4.77 -0.29 19.69
N ASP A 118 -3.64 -0.05 20.36
CA ASP A 118 -3.34 1.28 20.88
C ASP A 118 -3.02 2.22 19.73
N PHE A 119 -3.56 3.43 19.78
CA PHE A 119 -3.37 4.45 18.75
C PHE A 119 -3.17 5.79 19.42
N ASP A 120 -1.91 6.21 19.45
CA ASP A 120 -1.52 7.52 19.93
C ASP A 120 -1.07 8.38 18.73
N THR A 121 -1.84 9.42 18.44
CA THR A 121 -1.53 10.37 17.35
C THR A 121 -0.19 11.06 17.56
N ASP A 122 0.24 11.24 18.81
CA ASP A 122 1.48 11.93 19.16
C ASP A 122 2.71 11.01 19.04
N ALA A 123 2.49 9.69 19.05
CA ALA A 123 3.54 8.69 18.84
C ALA A 123 3.81 8.37 17.36
N LEU A 124 3.00 8.89 16.43
CA LEU A 124 3.15 8.62 15.00
C LEU A 124 4.40 9.29 14.44
N THR A 125 5.15 8.55 13.62
CA THR A 125 6.26 9.13 12.84
C THR A 125 5.75 9.58 11.48
N GLU A 126 5.79 10.89 11.22
CA GLU A 126 5.39 11.45 9.94
C GLU A 126 6.51 11.27 8.89
N LEU A 127 6.20 10.56 7.80
CA LEU A 127 7.13 10.35 6.68
C LEU A 127 6.93 11.36 5.54
N GLN A 128 5.70 11.83 5.40
CA GLN A 128 5.30 12.89 4.49
C GLN A 128 4.20 13.73 5.11
N ALA A 129 4.39 15.04 5.06
CA ALA A 129 3.52 16.03 5.68
C ALA A 129 2.03 15.76 5.36
N ASN A 130 1.28 15.41 6.39
CA ASN A 130 -0.15 15.13 6.40
C ASN A 130 -0.62 13.96 5.51
N ARG A 131 0.29 13.10 5.03
CA ARG A 131 -0.04 12.08 4.02
C ARG A 131 0.37 10.67 4.36
N LEU A 132 1.55 10.49 4.95
CA LEU A 132 2.08 9.18 5.30
C LEU A 132 2.64 9.19 6.71
N TYR A 133 2.24 8.19 7.48
CA TYR A 133 2.67 8.02 8.87
C TYR A 133 3.07 6.57 9.11
N ILE A 134 3.97 6.39 10.05
CA ILE A 134 4.26 5.10 10.66
C ILE A 134 3.50 5.02 11.97
N MET A 135 2.79 3.92 12.15
CA MET A 135 2.10 3.55 13.37
C MET A 135 2.70 2.24 13.87
N SER A 136 3.25 2.22 15.08
CA SER A 136 3.71 0.98 15.72
C SER A 136 2.53 0.12 16.19
N GLY A 137 2.79 -1.16 16.45
CA GLY A 137 1.79 -2.08 17.01
C GLY A 137 1.41 -3.25 16.09
N SER A 138 2.17 -3.51 15.03
CA SER A 138 1.99 -4.75 14.27
C SER A 138 2.61 -5.90 15.06
N GLU A 139 1.85 -6.99 15.26
CA GLU A 139 2.37 -8.22 15.85
C GLU A 139 3.10 -9.11 14.85
N GLU A 140 2.89 -8.85 13.56
CA GLU A 140 3.49 -9.59 12.45
C GLU A 140 4.44 -8.69 11.65
N PRO A 141 5.58 -9.24 11.18
CA PRO A 141 6.48 -8.48 10.31
C PRO A 141 5.81 -8.19 8.97
N GLY A 142 6.27 -7.12 8.34
CA GLY A 142 5.76 -6.62 7.08
C GLY A 142 6.81 -6.46 6.00
N MET A 143 6.52 -5.61 5.02
CA MET A 143 7.42 -5.31 3.91
C MET A 143 8.53 -4.35 4.33
N SER A 144 9.67 -4.38 3.63
CA SER A 144 10.65 -3.30 3.72
C SER A 144 10.06 -2.02 3.09
N LEU A 145 10.21 -0.86 3.74
CA LEU A 145 9.86 0.46 3.18
C LEU A 145 11.14 1.17 2.76
N ILE A 146 11.27 1.45 1.47
CA ILE A 146 12.50 2.00 0.89
C ILE A 146 12.14 3.09 -0.11
N ALA A 147 12.53 4.33 0.20
CA ALA A 147 12.43 5.45 -0.70
C ALA A 147 13.84 5.86 -1.17
N ARG A 148 14.14 5.52 -2.43
CA ARG A 148 15.41 5.88 -3.09
C ARG A 148 15.16 6.90 -4.19
N GLU A 149 16.10 7.81 -4.37
CA GLU A 149 16.13 8.66 -5.54
C GLU A 149 16.47 7.91 -6.83
N GLY A 150 16.07 8.52 -7.93
CA GLY A 150 16.37 8.06 -9.27
C GLY A 150 15.23 7.26 -9.89
N HIS A 151 15.52 6.75 -11.08
CA HIS A 151 14.60 5.95 -11.86
C HIS A 151 14.40 4.59 -11.19
N GLN A 152 13.16 4.29 -10.82
CA GLN A 152 12.77 3.00 -10.28
C GLN A 152 11.72 2.36 -11.17
N ARG A 153 11.96 1.10 -11.51
CA ARG A 153 11.03 0.25 -12.24
C ARG A 153 10.29 -0.63 -11.24
N GLY A 154 8.97 -0.56 -11.25
CA GLY A 154 8.15 -1.22 -10.24
C GLY A 154 6.73 -1.49 -10.73
N PHE A 155 5.84 -1.68 -9.78
CA PHE A 155 4.44 -1.97 -10.05
C PHE A 155 3.55 -1.20 -9.08
N THR A 156 2.40 -0.77 -9.56
CA THR A 156 1.28 -0.45 -8.66
C THR A 156 0.52 -1.74 -8.37
N PHE A 157 0.43 -2.08 -7.09
CA PHE A 157 -0.33 -3.20 -6.56
C PHE A 157 -1.66 -2.65 -6.04
N TRP A 158 -2.75 -2.95 -6.73
CA TRP A 158 -4.09 -2.49 -6.39
C TRP A 158 -4.84 -3.55 -5.61
N VAL A 159 -5.50 -3.11 -4.55
CA VAL A 159 -6.54 -3.89 -3.87
C VAL A 159 -7.87 -3.42 -4.44
N CYS A 160 -8.58 -4.36 -5.06
CA CYS A 160 -9.85 -4.13 -5.73
C CYS A 160 -10.97 -4.88 -5.02
N ALA A 161 -12.17 -4.30 -4.98
CA ALA A 161 -13.35 -4.95 -4.41
C ALA A 161 -14.62 -4.31 -4.98
N ASP A 162 -15.72 -5.08 -4.99
CA ASP A 162 -17.02 -4.58 -5.44
C ASP A 162 -17.50 -3.36 -4.64
N HIS A 163 -17.10 -3.28 -3.38
CA HIS A 163 -17.26 -2.12 -2.51
C HIS A 163 -16.11 -2.02 -1.50
N ALA A 164 -15.85 -0.81 -1.01
CA ALA A 164 -14.98 -0.63 0.16
C ALA A 164 -15.67 -1.19 1.43
N PRO A 165 -14.91 -1.58 2.48
CA PRO A 165 -15.50 -2.02 3.74
C PRO A 165 -16.40 -0.93 4.34
N THR A 166 -17.53 -1.36 4.90
CA THR A 166 -18.48 -0.50 5.62
C THR A 166 -18.88 -1.17 6.93
N GLU A 167 -19.57 -0.43 7.80
CA GLU A 167 -20.11 -0.99 9.05
C GLU A 167 -21.04 -2.19 8.83
N ASP A 168 -21.84 -2.16 7.76
CA ASP A 168 -22.77 -3.24 7.40
C ASP A 168 -22.08 -4.39 6.65
N SER A 169 -20.88 -4.16 6.11
CA SER A 169 -20.14 -5.12 5.29
C SER A 169 -18.64 -4.95 5.49
N GLU A 170 -18.17 -5.34 6.66
CA GLU A 170 -16.76 -5.22 7.07
C GLU A 170 -15.85 -6.22 6.34
N ILE A 171 -16.40 -7.37 5.94
CA ILE A 171 -15.69 -8.43 5.21
C ILE A 171 -15.96 -8.26 3.73
N ILE A 172 -14.90 -8.07 2.96
CA ILE A 172 -14.95 -7.91 1.50
C ILE A 172 -14.20 -9.04 0.81
N LEU A 173 -14.64 -9.40 -0.39
CA LEU A 173 -13.85 -10.24 -1.29
C LEU A 173 -12.90 -9.34 -2.08
N ALA A 174 -11.63 -9.32 -1.69
CA ALA A 174 -10.61 -8.56 -2.39
C ALA A 174 -10.04 -9.34 -3.57
N THR A 175 -9.89 -8.66 -4.70
CA THR A 175 -9.06 -9.08 -5.84
C THR A 175 -7.86 -8.14 -5.96
N PHE A 176 -6.91 -8.52 -6.80
CA PHE A 176 -5.66 -7.76 -6.98
C PHE A 176 -5.40 -7.51 -8.44
N GLU A 177 -4.93 -6.31 -8.75
CA GLU A 177 -4.42 -5.96 -10.08
C GLU A 177 -3.02 -5.36 -9.94
N ILE A 178 -2.11 -5.77 -10.83
CA ILE A 178 -0.71 -5.36 -10.81
C ILE A 178 -0.41 -4.68 -12.12
N ILE A 179 -0.08 -3.39 -12.06
CA ILE A 179 0.17 -2.57 -13.26
C ILE A 179 1.62 -2.08 -13.23
N PRO A 180 2.45 -2.41 -14.23
CA PRO A 180 3.81 -1.89 -14.34
C PRO A 180 3.84 -0.37 -14.29
N MET A 181 4.79 0.19 -13.55
CA MET A 181 4.98 1.63 -13.46
C MET A 181 6.44 1.96 -13.21
N ASP A 182 6.96 2.83 -14.06
CA ASP A 182 8.25 3.46 -13.90
C ASP A 182 8.08 4.84 -13.25
N CYS A 183 8.97 5.15 -12.31
CA CYS A 183 8.89 6.38 -11.55
C CYS A 183 10.28 6.96 -11.31
N ASP A 184 10.45 8.24 -11.68
CA ASP A 184 11.66 9.00 -11.37
C ASP A 184 11.49 9.72 -10.03
N PHE A 185 11.94 9.09 -8.95
CA PHE A 185 11.87 9.69 -7.62
C PHE A 185 12.92 10.78 -7.43
N THR A 186 12.50 11.91 -6.86
CA THR A 186 13.34 13.08 -6.58
C THR A 186 13.06 13.59 -5.16
N GLU A 187 14.03 14.22 -4.50
CA GLU A 187 13.85 14.79 -3.15
C GLU A 187 12.73 15.85 -3.09
N GLU A 188 12.56 16.61 -4.16
CA GLU A 188 11.63 17.76 -4.22
C GLU A 188 10.17 17.34 -4.41
N LYS A 189 9.92 16.08 -4.78
CA LYS A 189 8.59 15.56 -5.14
C LYS A 189 8.22 14.36 -4.28
N SER A 190 7.04 14.41 -3.67
CA SER A 190 6.50 13.30 -2.87
C SER A 190 5.21 12.69 -3.45
N ILE A 191 4.71 13.25 -4.56
CA ILE A 191 3.44 12.87 -5.18
C ILE A 191 3.68 12.62 -6.66
N TYR A 192 3.39 11.42 -7.13
CA TYR A 192 3.67 10.96 -8.49
C TYR A 192 2.38 10.49 -9.16
N ASP A 193 2.18 10.92 -10.40
CA ASP A 193 1.05 10.47 -11.20
C ASP A 193 1.26 9.00 -11.61
N ILE A 194 0.18 8.25 -11.66
CA ILE A 194 0.18 6.85 -12.08
C ILE A 194 -0.16 6.82 -13.58
N PRO A 195 0.74 6.33 -14.44
CA PRO A 195 0.45 6.21 -15.87
C PRO A 195 -0.58 5.10 -16.12
N GLY A 196 -1.41 5.28 -17.14
CA GLY A 196 -2.37 4.26 -17.61
C GLY A 196 -3.72 4.27 -16.91
N MET A 197 -4.50 3.21 -17.17
CA MET A 197 -5.85 3.05 -16.63
C MET A 197 -5.78 2.40 -15.25
N ILE A 198 -6.44 3.02 -14.27
CA ILE A 198 -6.52 2.50 -12.90
C ILE A 198 -7.81 1.67 -12.78
N PRO A 199 -7.79 0.55 -12.03
CA PRO A 199 -8.98 -0.29 -11.90
C PRO A 199 -10.15 0.50 -11.30
N GLU A 200 -11.32 0.44 -11.93
CA GLU A 200 -12.50 1.23 -11.50
C GLU A 200 -12.94 0.90 -10.07
N ASN A 201 -12.74 -0.35 -9.67
CA ASN A 201 -13.09 -0.90 -8.35
C ASN A 201 -11.91 -0.89 -7.36
N ALA A 202 -10.83 -0.14 -7.65
CA ALA A 202 -9.73 0.02 -6.73
C ALA A 202 -10.16 0.76 -5.45
N ILE A 203 -9.92 0.14 -4.30
CA ILE A 203 -10.19 0.72 -2.97
C ILE A 203 -8.92 1.25 -2.28
N GLY A 204 -7.75 0.88 -2.80
CA GLY A 204 -6.44 1.32 -2.33
C GLY A 204 -5.34 0.63 -3.11
N GLY A 205 -4.10 1.07 -2.93
CA GLY A 205 -2.97 0.43 -3.59
C GLY A 205 -1.63 0.91 -3.06
N PHE A 206 -0.58 0.29 -3.57
CA PHE A 206 0.79 0.50 -3.14
C PHE A 206 1.70 0.53 -4.36
N TYR A 207 2.78 1.32 -4.29
CA TYR A 207 3.85 1.23 -5.27
C TYR A 207 4.97 0.37 -4.71
N ILE A 208 5.27 -0.71 -5.40
CA ILE A 208 6.22 -1.74 -4.99
C ILE A 208 7.34 -1.85 -6.01
N VAL A 209 8.54 -2.15 -5.52
CA VAL A 209 9.75 -2.23 -6.35
C VAL A 209 10.40 -3.58 -6.08
N PRO A 210 10.57 -4.42 -7.13
CA PRO A 210 11.26 -5.69 -6.97
C PRO A 210 12.75 -5.46 -6.75
N PHE A 211 13.36 -6.31 -5.93
CA PHE A 211 14.81 -6.35 -5.75
C PHE A 211 15.28 -7.79 -5.58
N ILE A 212 16.54 -8.04 -5.91
CA ILE A 212 17.15 -9.38 -5.77
C ILE A 212 17.83 -9.46 -4.42
N THR A 213 17.35 -10.36 -3.56
CA THR A 213 18.04 -10.66 -2.28
C THR A 213 19.19 -11.64 -2.48
N ARG A 214 19.13 -12.51 -3.49
CA ARG A 214 20.21 -13.42 -3.93
C ARG A 214 19.82 -14.03 -5.27
N PRO A 215 20.75 -14.61 -6.05
CA PRO A 215 20.42 -15.23 -7.33
C PRO A 215 19.24 -16.22 -7.21
N GLY A 216 18.17 -15.96 -7.97
CA GLY A 216 16.95 -16.77 -7.98
C GLY A 216 15.92 -16.45 -6.89
N LEU A 217 16.14 -15.42 -6.06
CA LEU A 217 15.18 -14.94 -5.07
C LEU A 217 14.90 -13.45 -5.27
N ILE A 218 13.66 -13.16 -5.67
CA ILE A 218 13.12 -11.80 -5.80
C ILE A 218 12.28 -11.52 -4.56
N ASP A 219 12.42 -10.32 -4.04
CA ASP A 219 11.60 -9.78 -2.96
C ASP A 219 11.12 -8.37 -3.37
N PHE A 220 10.21 -7.78 -2.61
CA PHE A 220 9.55 -6.51 -2.96
C PHE A 220 9.62 -5.53 -1.81
N SER A 221 10.09 -4.33 -2.10
CA SER A 221 10.05 -3.22 -1.15
C SER A 221 8.90 -2.30 -1.50
N LEU A 222 8.24 -1.77 -0.48
CA LEU A 222 7.28 -0.71 -0.59
C LEU A 222 8.02 0.61 -0.82
N ALA A 223 7.63 1.36 -1.85
CA ALA A 223 8.20 2.67 -2.18
C ALA A 223 7.16 3.80 -2.15
N GLY A 224 5.88 3.46 -1.99
CA GLY A 224 4.82 4.45 -1.76
C GLY A 224 3.44 3.84 -1.59
N MET A 225 2.48 4.68 -1.22
CA MET A 225 1.07 4.30 -1.09
C MET A 225 0.24 5.08 -2.11
N CYS A 226 -0.66 4.40 -2.81
CA CYS A 226 -1.60 5.04 -3.71
C CYS A 226 -2.70 5.74 -2.90
N GLN A 227 -2.91 7.03 -3.14
CA GLN A 227 -3.93 7.85 -2.48
C GLN A 227 -4.67 8.72 -3.50
N LYS A 228 -5.97 8.99 -3.26
CA LYS A 228 -6.74 9.95 -4.07
C LYS A 228 -6.40 11.37 -3.65
N ILE A 229 -5.81 12.14 -4.54
CA ILE A 229 -5.50 13.57 -4.36
C ILE A 229 -6.35 14.35 -5.36
N SER A 230 -7.28 15.16 -4.85
CA SER A 230 -8.27 15.87 -5.67
C SER A 230 -9.06 14.93 -6.60
N GLY A 231 -9.39 13.73 -6.10
CA GLY A 231 -10.12 12.71 -6.84
C GLY A 231 -9.29 11.83 -7.77
N VAL A 232 -8.01 12.15 -7.98
CA VAL A 232 -7.11 11.38 -8.85
C VAL A 232 -6.15 10.55 -8.02
N TRP A 233 -6.03 9.26 -8.34
CA TRP A 233 -5.08 8.38 -7.71
C TRP A 233 -3.64 8.76 -8.07
N ARG A 234 -2.79 8.84 -7.05
CA ARG A 234 -1.37 9.15 -7.17
C ARG A 234 -0.58 8.34 -6.17
N VAL A 235 0.68 8.04 -6.48
CA VAL A 235 1.61 7.47 -5.51
C VAL A 235 2.09 8.60 -4.61
N VAL A 236 1.92 8.43 -3.31
CA VAL A 236 2.59 9.24 -2.30
C VAL A 236 3.80 8.45 -1.82
N ALA A 237 4.99 9.01 -1.97
CA ALA A 237 6.24 8.38 -1.59
C ALA A 237 6.78 8.97 -0.28
N PRO A 238 7.38 8.16 0.62
CA PRO A 238 8.12 8.66 1.78
C PRO A 238 9.23 9.64 1.39
N SER A 239 9.80 10.34 2.37
CA SER A 239 10.95 11.22 2.10
C SER A 239 12.14 10.39 1.60
N SER A 240 12.92 10.94 0.65
CA SER A 240 14.11 10.25 0.13
C SER A 240 15.05 9.82 1.28
N GLY A 241 15.62 8.63 1.15
CA GLY A 241 16.48 8.04 2.18
C GLY A 241 15.73 7.32 3.30
N THR A 242 14.39 7.25 3.26
CA THR A 242 13.62 6.41 4.20
C THR A 242 13.95 4.94 3.95
N GLU A 243 14.46 4.24 4.96
CA GLU A 243 14.75 2.80 4.92
C GLU A 243 14.29 2.12 6.22
N ILE A 244 13.34 1.18 6.11
CA ILE A 244 12.78 0.43 7.25
C ILE A 244 12.68 -1.04 6.87
N GLY A 245 12.99 -1.94 7.82
CA GLY A 245 12.79 -3.38 7.63
C GLY A 245 13.74 -4.02 6.62
N LEU A 246 14.95 -3.47 6.45
CA LEU A 246 15.92 -3.99 5.48
C LEU A 246 16.25 -5.46 5.73
N THR A 247 16.01 -6.32 4.73
CA THR A 247 16.65 -7.63 4.68
C THR A 247 18.12 -7.46 4.30
N ALA A 248 19.03 -8.22 4.91
CA ALA A 248 20.48 -8.02 4.87
C ALA A 248 21.16 -8.00 3.47
N ASN A 249 20.41 -8.26 2.38
CA ASN A 249 20.94 -8.40 1.03
C ASN A 249 20.47 -7.33 0.02
N HIS A 250 19.86 -6.23 0.46
CA HIS A 250 19.32 -5.17 -0.40
C HIS A 250 20.34 -4.39 -1.28
N ALA A 251 21.62 -4.73 -1.21
CA ALA A 251 22.73 -3.89 -1.70
C ALA A 251 23.21 -4.19 -3.14
N THR A 252 22.80 -5.26 -3.82
CA THR A 252 23.45 -5.64 -5.08
C THR A 252 22.53 -6.37 -6.08
N GLY A 253 21.97 -5.66 -7.05
CA GLY A 253 21.45 -6.28 -8.26
C GLY A 253 20.58 -5.36 -9.11
N SER A 254 21.16 -4.69 -10.11
CA SER A 254 20.41 -3.88 -11.09
C SER A 254 20.30 -4.58 -12.46
N ALA A 255 21.41 -5.05 -13.03
CA ALA A 255 21.47 -5.44 -14.44
C ALA A 255 20.61 -6.66 -14.89
N TRP A 256 20.22 -7.57 -13.99
CA TRP A 256 19.34 -8.70 -14.34
C TRP A 256 17.86 -8.36 -14.18
N LEU A 257 17.52 -7.48 -13.24
CA LEU A 257 16.17 -6.95 -13.06
C LEU A 257 15.74 -6.17 -14.29
N ASP A 258 16.63 -5.36 -14.87
CA ASP A 258 16.38 -4.64 -16.11
C ASP A 258 15.97 -5.59 -17.25
N SER A 259 16.68 -6.71 -17.42
CA SER A 259 16.36 -7.72 -18.45
C SER A 259 15.05 -8.48 -18.20
N VAL A 260 14.60 -8.63 -16.94
CA VAL A 260 13.29 -9.22 -16.61
C VAL A 260 12.18 -8.22 -16.90
N MET A 261 12.37 -6.96 -16.53
CA MET A 261 11.42 -5.88 -16.80
C MET A 261 11.27 -5.60 -18.30
N ASP A 262 12.37 -5.56 -19.04
CA ASP A 262 12.36 -5.37 -20.50
C ASP A 262 11.62 -6.52 -21.23
N GLY A 263 11.80 -7.77 -20.76
CA GLY A 263 11.07 -8.92 -21.30
C GLY A 263 9.56 -8.92 -20.99
N MET A 264 9.14 -8.18 -19.96
CA MET A 264 7.74 -7.99 -19.61
C MET A 264 7.09 -6.88 -20.44
N GLU A 265 7.80 -5.77 -20.69
CA GLU A 265 7.34 -4.72 -21.61
C GLU A 265 7.17 -5.26 -23.02
N GLU A 266 8.13 -6.05 -23.53
CA GLU A 266 7.98 -6.70 -24.84
C GLU A 266 6.77 -7.67 -24.87
N GLY A 267 6.45 -8.33 -23.75
CA GLY A 267 5.25 -9.16 -23.64
C GLY A 267 3.94 -8.34 -23.70
N MET A 268 3.95 -7.14 -23.13
CA MET A 268 2.80 -6.23 -23.04
C MET A 268 2.57 -5.45 -24.34
N ASP A 269 3.63 -4.97 -25.00
CA ASP A 269 3.56 -4.30 -26.30
C ASP A 269 3.11 -5.25 -27.42
N ASN A 270 3.53 -6.51 -27.36
CA ASN A 270 3.06 -7.56 -28.28
C ASN A 270 1.57 -7.91 -28.06
N PHE A 271 1.05 -7.70 -26.84
CA PHE A 271 -0.38 -7.88 -26.55
C PHE A 271 -1.22 -6.73 -27.08
N LEU A 272 -0.80 -5.47 -26.85
CA LEU A 272 -1.49 -4.27 -27.34
C LEU A 272 -1.55 -4.22 -28.88
N SER A 273 -0.44 -4.54 -29.54
CA SER A 273 -0.40 -4.66 -31.00
C SER A 273 -1.18 -5.85 -31.56
N GLY A 274 -1.37 -6.92 -30.77
CA GLY A 274 -2.13 -8.11 -31.13
C GLY A 274 -3.66 -7.95 -31.04
N ILE A 275 -4.15 -7.01 -30.22
CA ILE A 275 -5.58 -6.67 -30.08
C ILE A 275 -6.01 -5.43 -30.89
N GLY A 276 -5.09 -4.83 -31.65
CA GLY A 276 -5.38 -3.74 -32.58
C GLY A 276 -5.70 -2.41 -31.90
N LEU A 277 -4.98 -2.08 -30.83
CA LEU A 277 -4.91 -0.74 -30.23
C LEU A 277 -3.57 -0.08 -30.54
#